data_AF-A0A496YRD0-F1
#
_entry.id   AF-A0A496YRD0-F1
#
_cell.length_a   1.000
_cell.length_b   1.000
_cell.length_c   1.000
_cell.angle_alpha   90.00
_cell.angle_beta   90.00
_cell.angle_gamma   90.00
#
_symmetry.space_group_name_H-M   'P 1'
#
loop_
_entity.id
_entity.type
_entity.pdbx_description
1 polymer ?
#
loop_
_entity_poly.entity_id
_entity_poly.type
_entity_poly.pdbx_seq_one_letter_code
_entity_poly.pdbx_strand_id
1 'polypeptide(L)'
;MAPDKAILVTVILHHDQSKTLDEIMEHAKTTGFYRDFPPEGSELVSWVVAMSYGFIIQLRVEPGALRSLNRFMEQKAWGAFRYEVYPSYDFAPIAENLKKEHS
;
A
#
# COMPACT_ATOMS: atom_id res chain seq x y z
N MET A 1 7.05 -9.04 -11.07
CA MET A 1 7.78 -10.08 -10.28
C MET A 1 7.12 -11.44 -10.41
N ALA A 2 7.82 -12.55 -10.15
CA ALA A 2 7.14 -13.84 -9.98
C ALA A 2 6.29 -13.79 -8.69
N PRO A 3 4.99 -14.15 -8.72
CA PRO A 3 4.07 -13.95 -7.59
C PRO A 3 4.50 -14.67 -6.30
N ASP A 4 5.18 -15.80 -6.43
CA ASP A 4 5.68 -16.65 -5.34
C ASP A 4 6.91 -16.05 -4.62
N LYS A 5 7.54 -15.03 -5.21
CA LYS A 5 8.76 -14.39 -4.68
C LYS A 5 8.52 -12.97 -4.18
N ALA A 6 7.27 -12.51 -4.16
CA ALA A 6 6.91 -11.17 -3.71
C ALA A 6 6.03 -11.24 -2.45
N ILE A 7 6.22 -10.28 -1.55
CA ILE A 7 5.36 -10.07 -0.38
C ILE A 7 4.15 -9.25 -0.82
N LEU A 8 2.93 -9.69 -0.47
CA LEU A 8 1.74 -8.88 -0.67
C LEU A 8 1.66 -7.85 0.46
N VAL A 9 1.58 -6.57 0.14
CA VAL A 9 1.49 -5.49 1.14
C VAL A 9 0.22 -4.71 0.91
N THR A 10 -0.60 -4.57 1.96
CA THR A 10 -1.73 -3.64 1.99
C THR A 10 -1.30 -2.36 2.69
N VAL A 11 -1.44 -1.23 1.99
CA VAL A 11 -1.22 0.11 2.53
C VAL A 11 -2.56 0.81 2.62
N ILE A 12 -2.84 1.36 3.80
CA ILE A 12 -4.03 2.17 4.04
C ILE A 12 -3.57 3.60 4.27
N LEU A 13 -4.08 4.55 3.51
CA LEU A 13 -3.78 5.98 3.65
C LEU A 13 -5.06 6.72 4.00
N HIS A 14 -5.19 7.08 5.28
CA HIS A 14 -6.25 7.94 5.77
C HIS A 14 -5.90 9.39 5.46
N HIS A 15 -6.80 10.12 4.80
CA HIS A 15 -6.65 11.56 4.62
C HIS A 15 -6.55 12.25 5.98
N ASP A 16 -5.63 13.20 6.10
CA ASP A 16 -5.60 14.07 7.27
C ASP A 16 -6.75 15.08 7.20
N GLN A 17 -7.84 14.78 7.91
CA GLN A 17 -9.05 15.61 7.95
C GLN A 17 -8.87 16.96 8.65
N SER A 18 -7.67 17.26 9.20
CA SER A 18 -7.33 18.63 9.59
C SER A 18 -7.00 19.54 8.40
N LYS A 19 -6.88 18.98 7.19
CA LYS A 19 -6.57 19.67 5.94
C LYS A 19 -7.71 19.55 4.94
N THR A 20 -7.81 20.56 4.08
CA THR A 20 -8.64 20.53 2.87
C THR A 20 -8.04 19.59 1.82
N LEU A 21 -8.85 19.22 0.81
CA LEU A 21 -8.38 18.40 -0.30
C LEU A 21 -7.24 19.09 -1.07
N ASP A 22 -7.33 20.40 -1.31
CA ASP A 22 -6.31 21.16 -2.03
C ASP A 22 -4.96 21.17 -1.29
N GLU A 23 -4.99 21.33 0.04
CA GLU A 23 -3.78 21.26 0.88
C GLU A 23 -3.13 19.87 0.83
N ILE A 24 -3.94 18.80 0.87
CA ILE A 24 -3.46 17.42 0.72
C ILE A 24 -2.81 17.24 -0.66
N MET A 25 -3.45 17.71 -1.72
CA MET A 25 -2.96 17.57 -3.10
C MET A 25 -1.67 18.36 -3.34
N GLU A 26 -1.58 19.59 -2.83
CA GLU A 26 -0.36 20.39 -2.95
C GLU A 26 0.80 19.80 -2.13
N HIS A 27 0.52 19.25 -0.95
CA HIS A 27 1.52 18.52 -0.16
C HIS A 27 2.02 17.29 -0.91
N ALA A 28 1.11 16.45 -1.40
CA ALA A 28 1.45 15.25 -2.17
C ALA A 28 2.24 15.56 -3.45
N LYS A 29 1.93 16.69 -4.10
CA LYS A 29 2.69 17.20 -5.26
C LYS A 29 4.10 17.65 -4.85
N THR A 30 4.21 18.41 -3.76
CA THR A 30 5.49 18.94 -3.24
C THR A 30 6.43 17.81 -2.82
N THR A 31 5.93 16.82 -2.09
CA THR A 31 6.73 15.66 -1.70
C THR A 31 7.05 14.76 -2.90
N GLY A 32 6.23 14.80 -3.94
CA GLY A 32 6.35 13.94 -5.12
C GLY A 32 5.72 12.57 -4.94
N PHE A 33 4.75 12.44 -4.03
CA PHE A 33 4.07 11.18 -3.71
C PHE A 33 3.56 10.47 -4.97
N TYR A 34 2.71 11.12 -5.77
CA TYR A 34 2.14 10.49 -6.97
C TYR A 34 3.17 10.27 -8.09
N ARG A 35 4.20 11.12 -8.18
CA ARG A 35 5.24 11.03 -9.22
C ARG A 35 6.16 9.82 -8.98
N ASP A 36 6.52 9.59 -7.72
CA ASP A 36 7.54 8.60 -7.35
C ASP A 36 6.93 7.25 -6.93
N PHE A 37 5.60 7.12 -6.98
CA PHE A 37 4.89 5.89 -6.63
C PHE A 37 4.64 5.01 -7.87
N PRO A 38 4.76 3.66 -7.76
CA PRO A 38 5.25 2.91 -6.61
C PRO A 38 6.78 3.02 -6.46
N PRO A 39 7.31 2.90 -5.23
CA PRO A 39 8.77 2.90 -5.03
C PRO A 39 9.44 1.68 -5.66
N GLU A 40 10.75 1.79 -5.88
CA GLU A 40 11.58 0.71 -6.44
C GLU A 40 11.38 -0.62 -5.70
N GLY A 41 11.31 -1.72 -6.46
CA GLY A 41 11.05 -3.06 -5.94
C GLY A 41 9.60 -3.29 -5.51
N SER A 42 8.67 -2.38 -5.83
CA SER A 42 7.23 -2.55 -5.62
C SER A 42 6.45 -2.48 -6.94
N GLU A 43 5.39 -3.28 -7.05
CA GLU A 43 4.49 -3.36 -8.20
C GLU A 43 3.06 -3.16 -7.71
N LEU A 44 2.32 -2.24 -8.34
CA LEU A 44 0.94 -1.93 -7.98
C LEU A 44 0.00 -3.07 -8.38
N VAL A 45 -0.79 -3.58 -7.42
CA VAL A 45 -1.84 -4.57 -7.65
C VAL A 45 -3.21 -3.89 -7.73
N SER A 46 -3.52 -3.03 -6.76
CA SER A 46 -4.78 -2.28 -6.73
C SER A 46 -4.62 -0.97 -5.99
N TRP A 47 -5.40 0.03 -6.39
CA TRP A 47 -5.53 1.30 -5.69
C TRP A 47 -7.00 1.74 -5.76
N VAL A 48 -7.66 1.78 -4.60
CA VAL A 48 -9.05 2.22 -4.50
C VAL A 48 -9.18 3.32 -3.46
N VAL A 49 -10.18 4.19 -3.65
CA VAL A 49 -10.67 5.07 -2.58
C VAL A 49 -11.85 4.36 -1.93
N ALA A 50 -11.68 3.91 -0.69
CA ALA A 50 -12.79 3.51 0.14
C ALA A 50 -13.37 4.77 0.79
N MET A 51 -14.60 5.14 0.40
CA MET A 51 -15.25 6.35 0.90
C MET A 51 -15.24 6.38 2.43
N SER A 52 -14.91 7.53 3.01
CA SER A 52 -14.75 7.76 4.46
C SER A 52 -13.57 7.03 5.13
N TYR A 53 -12.86 6.16 4.41
CA TYR A 53 -11.69 5.43 4.92
C TYR A 53 -10.38 5.97 4.33
N GLY A 54 -10.37 6.32 3.04
CA GLY A 54 -9.20 6.83 2.34
C GLY A 54 -8.72 5.87 1.26
N PHE A 55 -7.42 5.91 0.94
CA PHE A 55 -6.87 4.98 -0.05
C PHE A 55 -6.59 3.62 0.57
N ILE A 56 -6.97 2.56 -0.15
CA ILE A 56 -6.51 1.20 0.10
C ILE A 56 -5.72 0.78 -1.13
N ILE A 57 -4.45 0.48 -0.91
CA ILE A 57 -3.49 0.15 -1.96
C ILE A 57 -2.94 -1.24 -1.67
N GLN A 58 -2.96 -2.12 -2.67
CA GLN A 58 -2.21 -3.37 -2.62
C GLN A 58 -0.99 -3.32 -3.53
N LEU A 59 0.13 -3.80 -3.02
CA LEU A 59 1.42 -3.88 -3.69
C LEU A 59 1.96 -5.31 -3.63
N ARG A 60 2.64 -5.74 -4.68
CA ARG A 60 3.66 -6.79 -4.58
C ARG A 60 5.00 -6.13 -4.32
N VAL A 61 5.73 -6.60 -3.32
CA VAL A 61 7.00 -5.99 -2.90
C VAL A 61 8.07 -7.06 -2.85
N GLU A 62 9.22 -6.81 -3.45
CA GLU A 62 10.37 -7.70 -3.33
C GLU A 62 10.80 -7.79 -1.85
N PRO A 63 11.20 -8.97 -1.33
CA PRO A 63 11.56 -9.12 0.09
C PRO A 63 12.61 -8.12 0.57
N GLY A 64 13.59 -7.77 -0.28
CA GLY A 64 14.62 -6.77 0.03
C GLY A 64 14.16 -5.31 -0.06
N ALA A 65 13.02 -5.04 -0.70
CA ALA A 65 12.51 -3.71 -0.99
C ALA A 65 11.52 -3.16 0.06
N LEU A 66 11.20 -3.93 1.11
CA LEU A 66 10.27 -3.47 2.16
C LEU A 66 10.77 -2.18 2.84
N ARG A 67 12.09 -2.03 3.01
CA ARG A 67 12.70 -0.79 3.51
C ARG A 67 12.46 0.40 2.57
N SER A 68 12.56 0.17 1.25
CA SER A 68 12.30 1.19 0.23
C SER A 68 10.84 1.65 0.29
N LEU A 69 9.89 0.72 0.45
CA LEU A 69 8.48 1.05 0.66
C LEU A 69 8.27 1.88 1.93
N ASN A 70 8.84 1.48 3.07
CA ASN A 70 8.70 2.25 4.31
C ASN A 70 9.26 3.67 4.15
N ARG A 71 10.47 3.81 3.60
CA ARG A 71 11.09 5.12 3.37
C ARG A 71 10.29 6.02 2.44
N PHE A 72 9.68 5.44 1.41
CA PHE A 72 8.77 6.16 0.54
C PHE A 72 7.59 6.72 1.34
N MET A 73 6.93 5.91 2.18
CA MET A 73 5.80 6.37 3.00
C MET A 73 6.21 7.50 3.95
N GLU A 74 7.35 7.34 4.63
CA GLU A 74 7.87 8.35 5.56
C GLU A 74 8.19 9.67 4.86
N GLN A 75 8.81 9.63 3.68
CA GLN A 75 9.25 10.84 3.00
C GLN A 75 8.16 11.52 2.19
N LYS A 76 7.17 10.74 1.70
CA LYS A 76 6.25 11.19 0.66
C LYS A 76 4.81 11.27 1.14
N ALA A 77 4.38 10.38 2.04
CA ALA A 77 3.00 10.31 2.52
C ALA A 77 2.78 11.07 3.83
N TRP A 78 3.80 11.18 4.70
CA TRP A 78 3.72 11.95 5.95
C TRP A 78 3.21 13.38 5.71
N GLY A 79 2.25 13.81 6.52
CA GLY A 79 1.66 15.16 6.47
C GLY A 79 0.40 15.26 5.62
N ALA A 80 0.33 14.55 4.48
CA ALA A 80 -0.91 14.43 3.69
C ALA A 80 -1.81 13.31 4.20
N PHE A 81 -1.19 12.21 4.67
CA PHE A 81 -1.90 11.01 5.09
C PHE A 81 -1.38 10.48 6.44
N ARG A 82 -2.28 9.87 7.20
CA ARG A 82 -1.89 8.87 8.22
C ARG A 82 -1.91 7.50 7.54
N TYR A 83 -0.88 6.70 7.74
CA TYR A 83 -0.71 5.46 7.00
C TYR A 83 -0.56 4.25 7.91
N GLU A 84 -1.05 3.12 7.43
CA GLU A 84 -0.88 1.80 8.03
C GLU A 84 -0.37 0.86 6.94
N VAL A 85 0.58 -0.03 7.28
CA VAL A 85 1.23 -0.92 6.32
C VAL A 85 1.22 -2.35 6.85
N TYR A 86 0.65 -3.26 6.07
CA TYR A 86 0.40 -4.64 6.44
C TYR A 86 1.00 -5.60 5.40
N PRO A 87 2.23 -6.08 5.61
CA PRO A 87 2.76 -7.23 4.89
C PRO A 87 1.91 -8.48 5.18
N SER A 88 1.65 -9.26 4.14
CA SER A 88 0.74 -10.41 4.16
C SER A 88 1.19 -11.46 3.13
N TYR A 89 0.59 -12.64 3.20
CA TYR A 89 0.80 -13.74 2.27
C TYR A 89 -0.55 -14.22 1.72
N ASP A 90 -0.53 -14.83 0.53
CA ASP A 90 -1.75 -15.34 -0.09
C ASP A 90 -2.21 -16.63 0.61
N PHE A 91 -3.32 -16.52 1.35
CA PHE A 91 -3.91 -17.64 2.07
C PHE A 91 -4.87 -18.47 1.21
N ALA A 92 -5.25 -18.00 0.02
CA ALA A 92 -6.27 -18.68 -0.80
C ALA A 92 -5.92 -20.15 -1.11
N PRO A 93 -4.68 -20.51 -1.50
CA PRO A 93 -4.34 -21.91 -1.75
C PRO A 93 -4.49 -22.80 -0.50
N ILE A 94 -4.16 -22.27 0.68
CA ILE A 94 -4.30 -22.99 1.96
C ILE A 94 -5.79 -23.16 2.30
N ALA A 95 -6.58 -22.11 2.15
CA ALA A 95 -8.01 -22.15 2.39
C ALA A 95 -8.73 -23.17 1.50
N GLU A 96 -8.35 -23.28 0.23
CA GLU A 96 -8.92 -24.27 -0.70
C GLU A 96 -8.59 -25.72 -0.30
N ASN A 97 -7.41 -25.97 0.27
CA ASN A 97 -7.08 -27.29 0.82
C ASN A 97 -7.89 -27.59 2.07
N LEU A 98 -7.97 -26.65 3.02
CA LEU A 98 -8.75 -26.81 4.25
C LEU A 98 -10.23 -27.07 3.98
N LYS A 99 -10.82 -26.40 2.98
CA LYS A 99 -12.21 -26.66 2.56
C LYS A 99 -12.41 -28.12 2.15
N LYS A 100 -11.48 -28.69 1.38
CA LYS A 100 -11.54 -30.10 0.93
C LYS A 100 -11.35 -31.08 2.08
N GLU A 101 -10.45 -30.78 3.02
CA GLU A 101 -10.18 -31.64 4.19
C GLU A 101 -11.34 -31.65 5.20
N HIS A 102 -12.08 -30.55 5.30
CA HIS A 102 -13.23 -30.40 6.20
C HIS A 102 -14.59 -30.72 5.55
N SER A 103 -14.58 -31.18 4.29
CA SER A 103 -15.78 -31.66 3.58
C SER A 103 -16.03 -33.13 3.88
#